data_AF-K1TRF0-F1
#
_entry.id   AF-K1TRF0-F1
#
_cell.length_a   1.000
_cell.length_b   1.000
_cell.length_c   1.000
_cell.angle_alpha   90.00
_cell.angle_beta   90.00
_cell.angle_gamma   90.00
#
_symmetry.space_group_name_H-M   'P 1'
#
loop_
_entity.id
_entity.type
_entity.pdbx_description
1 polymer ?
#
loop_
_entity_poly.entity_id
_entity_poly.type
_entity_poly.pdbx_seq_one_letter_code
_entity_poly.pdbx_strand_id
1 'polypeptide(L)'
;MKKAILTTKVGMTQIFNEDGVLVPVTVLQAGPCVVTQVKTVENDGYSAVQVGFVDKKDKVVNKDASGKKQIVHRHGVNKAEQGHFKKAGVSSKRY
;
A
#
# COMPACT_ATOMS: atom_id res chain seq x y z
N MET A 1 -17.50 -14.53 4.43
CA MET A 1 -16.64 -13.39 4.03
C MET A 1 -15.21 -13.90 3.88
N LYS A 2 -14.55 -13.72 2.73
CA LYS A 2 -13.17 -14.19 2.52
C LYS A 2 -12.19 -13.15 3.08
N LYS A 3 -11.21 -13.60 3.87
CA LYS A 3 -10.12 -12.75 4.38
C LYS A 3 -9.05 -12.64 3.28
N ALA A 4 -8.53 -11.43 3.05
CA ALA A 4 -7.49 -11.17 2.06
C ALA A 4 -6.54 -10.07 2.54
N ILE A 5 -5.29 -10.12 2.09
CA ILE A 5 -4.24 -9.14 2.38
C ILE A 5 -3.38 -8.92 1.13
N LEU A 6 -2.72 -7.75 1.07
CA LEU A 6 -1.70 -7.46 0.06
C LEU A 6 -0.32 -7.90 0.55
N THR A 7 0.51 -8.38 -0.38
CA THR A 7 1.85 -8.87 -0.08
C THR A 7 2.82 -8.53 -1.20
N THR A 8 4.10 -8.46 -0.87
CA THR A 8 5.20 -8.44 -1.84
C THR A 8 5.74 -9.85 -1.99
N LYS A 9 5.81 -10.36 -3.22
CA LYS A 9 6.52 -11.62 -3.51
C LYS A 9 8.02 -11.38 -3.29
N VAL A 10 8.60 -12.04 -2.30
CA VAL A 10 10.03 -11.95 -1.99
C VAL A 10 10.82 -12.92 -2.88
N GLY A 11 10.31 -14.13 -3.03
CA GLY A 11 10.99 -15.17 -3.80
C GLY A 11 10.36 -16.53 -3.63
N MET A 12 11.05 -17.55 -4.10
CA MET A 12 10.65 -18.95 -3.97
C MET A 12 11.76 -19.73 -3.29
N THR A 13 11.39 -20.70 -2.47
CA THR A 13 12.32 -21.60 -1.77
C THR A 13 11.66 -22.97 -1.60
N GLN A 14 12.29 -23.87 -0.86
CA GLN A 14 11.76 -25.19 -0.54
C GLN A 14 11.83 -25.42 0.97
N ILE A 15 10.89 -26.21 1.48
CA ILE A 15 10.89 -26.73 2.85
C ILE A 15 10.73 -28.25 2.81
N PHE A 16 11.17 -28.94 3.85
CA PHE A 16 10.84 -30.36 4.04
C PHE A 16 9.68 -30.46 5.03
N ASN A 17 8.67 -31.27 4.72
CA ASN A 17 7.61 -31.58 5.67
C ASN A 17 8.05 -32.66 6.67
N GLU A 18 7.18 -33.02 7.60
CA GLU A 18 7.46 -34.01 8.66
C GLU A 18 7.82 -35.40 8.12
N ASP A 19 7.31 -35.76 6.94
CA ASP A 19 7.59 -37.02 6.24
C ASP A 19 8.92 -37.00 5.44
N GLY A 20 9.67 -35.88 5.49
CA GLY A 20 10.91 -35.69 4.71
C GLY A 20 10.69 -35.39 3.22
N VAL A 21 9.47 -35.07 2.81
CA VAL A 21 9.13 -34.70 1.42
C VAL A 21 9.44 -33.23 1.18
N LEU A 22 10.11 -32.94 0.05
CA LEU A 22 10.40 -31.58 -0.40
C LEU A 22 9.15 -30.91 -0.95
N VAL A 23 8.81 -29.75 -0.39
CA VAL A 23 7.67 -28.92 -0.81
C VAL A 23 8.17 -27.55 -1.30
N PRO A 24 7.94 -27.19 -2.58
CA PRO A 24 8.27 -25.86 -3.09
C PRO A 24 7.29 -24.82 -2.53
N VAL A 25 7.81 -23.67 -2.09
CA VAL A 25 7.02 -22.61 -1.46
C VAL A 25 7.39 -21.22 -1.99
N THR A 26 6.44 -20.28 -1.89
CA THR A 26 6.67 -18.86 -2.20
C THR A 26 6.70 -18.06 -0.91
N VAL A 27 7.73 -17.24 -0.75
CA VAL A 27 7.87 -16.32 0.39
C VAL A 27 7.17 -15.02 0.04
N LEU A 28 6.18 -14.65 0.85
CA LEU A 28 5.42 -13.41 0.72
C LEU A 28 5.67 -12.53 1.94
N GLN A 29 6.12 -11.29 1.71
CA GLN A 29 6.18 -10.28 2.76
C GLN A 29 4.83 -9.58 2.84
N ALA A 30 4.06 -9.94 3.85
CA ALA A 30 2.76 -9.36 4.11
C ALA A 30 2.85 -8.10 4.97
N GLY A 31 2.05 -7.10 4.61
CA GLY A 31 1.76 -5.94 5.45
C GLY A 31 2.92 -4.94 5.69
N PRO A 32 2.62 -3.83 6.40
CA PRO A 32 1.30 -3.50 6.97
C PRO A 32 0.26 -3.17 5.90
N CYS A 33 -0.95 -3.73 6.05
CA CYS A 33 -2.13 -3.44 5.24
C CYS A 33 -3.11 -2.63 6.09
N VAL A 34 -3.53 -1.46 5.63
CA VAL A 34 -4.47 -0.59 6.36
C VAL A 34 -5.73 -0.35 5.55
N VAL A 35 -6.87 -0.23 6.21
CA VAL A 35 -8.12 0.15 5.54
C VAL A 35 -8.09 1.64 5.23
N THR A 36 -8.24 2.02 3.96
CA THR A 36 -8.24 3.42 3.53
C THR A 36 -9.65 3.93 3.26
N GLN A 37 -10.58 3.05 2.90
CA GLN A 37 -11.99 3.38 2.71
C GLN A 37 -12.85 2.13 2.90
N VAL A 38 -14.01 2.31 3.53
CA VAL A 38 -15.10 1.33 3.49
C VAL A 38 -16.13 1.83 2.49
N LYS A 39 -16.46 1.00 1.51
CA LYS A 39 -17.45 1.29 0.47
C LYS A 39 -18.78 0.63 0.83
N THR A 40 -19.86 1.39 0.69
CA THR A 40 -21.22 0.93 1.03
C THR A 40 -22.13 0.97 -0.20
N VAL A 41 -23.22 0.22 -0.17
CA VAL A 41 -24.13 0.15 -1.33
C VAL A 41 -24.76 1.51 -1.60
N GLU A 42 -25.06 2.28 -0.56
CA GLU A 42 -25.73 3.58 -0.63
C GLU A 42 -24.85 4.64 -1.28
N ASN A 43 -23.55 4.64 -0.99
CA ASN A 43 -22.61 5.66 -1.47
C ASN A 43 -21.87 5.24 -2.75
N ASP A 44 -21.58 3.95 -2.91
CA ASP A 44 -20.67 3.43 -3.94
C ASP A 44 -21.35 2.43 -4.90
N GLY A 45 -22.58 2.00 -4.62
CA GLY A 45 -23.31 1.00 -5.42
C GLY A 45 -22.91 -0.46 -5.16
N TYR A 46 -21.96 -0.71 -4.24
CA TYR A 46 -21.53 -2.05 -3.83
C TYR A 46 -20.80 -2.03 -2.48
N SER A 47 -20.73 -3.19 -1.81
CA SER A 47 -19.97 -3.35 -0.57
C SER A 47 -18.54 -3.79 -0.84
N ALA A 48 -17.55 -3.03 -0.37
CA ALA A 48 -16.14 -3.40 -0.44
C ALA A 48 -15.29 -2.71 0.63
N VAL A 49 -14.08 -3.22 0.83
CA VAL A 49 -13.06 -2.57 1.66
C VAL A 49 -11.87 -2.24 0.76
N GLN A 50 -11.48 -0.97 0.74
CA GLN A 50 -10.24 -0.53 0.11
C GLN A 50 -9.10 -0.64 1.12
N VAL A 51 -8.01 -1.25 0.68
CA VAL A 51 -6.84 -1.52 1.52
C VAL A 51 -5.62 -0.89 0.87
N GLY A 52 -4.83 -0.18 1.66
CA GLY A 52 -3.55 0.38 1.23
C GLY A 52 -2.37 -0.42 1.78
N PHE A 53 -1.29 -0.52 1.00
CA PHE A 53 -0.10 -1.32 1.28
C PHE A 53 1.19 -0.61 0.86
N VAL A 54 2.25 -0.82 1.64
CA VAL A 54 3.59 -0.22 1.52
C VAL A 54 3.56 1.31 1.64
N ASP A 55 4.30 1.84 2.60
CA ASP A 55 4.40 3.28 2.78
C ASP A 55 5.13 3.95 1.61
N LYS A 56 4.66 5.14 1.23
CA LYS A 56 5.22 5.95 0.17
C LYS A 56 5.39 7.38 0.63
N LYS A 57 6.54 7.97 0.32
CA LYS A 57 6.82 9.37 0.66
C LYS A 57 5.91 10.31 -0.12
N ASP A 58 5.53 11.40 0.52
CA ASP A 58 4.79 12.48 -0.10
C ASP A 58 5.65 13.25 -1.09
N LYS A 59 5.00 13.76 -2.15
CA LYS A 59 5.65 14.67 -3.09
C LYS A 59 5.88 16.02 -2.42
N VAL A 60 7.13 16.29 -2.10
CA VAL A 60 7.56 17.58 -1.54
C VAL A 60 8.06 18.49 -2.66
N VAL A 61 7.53 19.71 -2.69
CA VAL A 61 7.93 20.77 -3.63
C VAL A 61 8.43 21.95 -2.82
N ASN A 62 9.75 22.16 -2.85
CA ASN A 62 10.39 23.33 -2.27
C ASN A 62 10.34 24.48 -3.27
N LYS A 63 10.27 25.70 -2.75
CA LYS A 63 10.42 26.94 -3.52
C LYS A 63 11.55 27.74 -2.92
N ASP A 64 12.46 28.21 -3.76
CA ASP A 64 13.48 29.17 -3.34
C ASP A 64 12.95 30.62 -3.31
N ALA A 65 13.79 31.56 -2.88
CA ALA A 65 13.45 32.98 -2.81
C ALA A 65 13.13 33.60 -4.19
N SER A 66 13.61 33.00 -5.28
CA SER A 66 13.33 33.43 -6.66
C SER A 66 12.04 32.81 -7.24
N GLY A 67 11.37 31.95 -6.47
CA GLY A 67 10.14 31.26 -6.88
C GLY A 67 10.38 29.98 -7.70
N LYS A 68 11.62 29.57 -7.93
CA LYS A 68 11.94 28.34 -8.66
C LYS A 68 11.58 27.13 -7.80
N LYS A 69 10.84 26.20 -8.41
CA LYS A 69 10.39 24.97 -7.73
C LYS A 69 11.43 23.87 -7.87
N GLN A 70 11.82 23.28 -6.74
CA GLN A 70 12.58 22.04 -6.69
C GLN A 70 11.67 20.93 -6.19
N ILE A 71 11.57 19.82 -6.93
CA ILE A 71 10.79 18.66 -6.52
C ILE A 71 11.74 17.67 -5.85
N VAL A 72 11.60 17.46 -4.54
CA VAL A 72 12.47 16.58 -3.75
C VAL A 72 12.12 15.11 -3.98
N HIS A 73 10.82 14.79 -3.98
CA HIS A 73 10.33 13.43 -4.24
C HIS A 73 9.52 13.39 -5.53
N ARG A 74 10.19 13.26 -6.68
CA ARG A 74 9.52 13.31 -8.00
C ARG A 74 8.40 12.27 -8.15
N HIS A 75 8.59 11.08 -7.59
CA HIS A 75 7.63 9.97 -7.59
C HIS A 75 6.81 9.85 -6.29
N GLY A 76 6.83 10.89 -5.45
CA GLY A 76 6.03 10.91 -4.22
C GLY A 76 4.54 11.01 -4.49
N VAL A 77 3.75 10.73 -3.45
CA VAL A 77 2.28 10.78 -3.47
C VAL A 77 1.81 12.22 -3.72
N ASN A 78 0.83 12.39 -4.60
CA ASN A 78 0.32 13.70 -5.00
C ASN A 78 -0.65 14.29 -3.94
N LYS A 79 -1.06 15.56 -4.12
CA LYS A 79 -1.90 16.27 -3.13
C LYS A 79 -3.29 15.63 -2.94
N ALA A 80 -3.87 15.06 -4.00
CA ALA A 80 -5.19 14.41 -3.93
C ALA A 80 -5.10 13.09 -3.15
N GLU A 81 -4.11 12.26 -3.45
CA GLU A 81 -3.84 11.01 -2.76
C GLU A 81 -3.50 11.26 -1.28
N GLN A 82 -2.68 12.27 -0.97
CA GLN A 82 -2.40 12.69 0.42
C GLN A 82 -3.69 13.02 1.18
N GLY A 83 -4.60 13.77 0.56
CA GLY A 83 -5.90 14.09 1.15
C GLY A 83 -6.73 12.85 1.44
N HIS A 84 -6.75 11.88 0.52
CA HIS A 84 -7.44 10.61 0.69
C HIS A 84 -6.89 9.81 1.88
N PHE A 85 -5.57 9.60 1.97
CA PHE A 85 -4.97 8.86 3.09
C PHE A 85 -5.10 9.59 4.42
N LYS A 86 -5.01 10.93 4.41
CA LYS A 86 -5.22 11.75 5.61
C LYS A 86 -6.66 11.63 6.14
N LYS A 87 -7.67 11.53 5.27
CA LYS A 87 -9.07 11.30 5.68
C LYS A 87 -9.22 9.99 6.46
N ALA A 88 -8.44 8.97 6.10
CA ALA A 88 -8.41 7.68 6.79
C ALA A 88 -7.49 7.65 8.02
N GLY A 89 -6.77 8.73 8.33
CA GLY A 89 -5.85 8.80 9.47
C GLY A 89 -4.57 7.96 9.31
N VAL A 90 -4.17 7.64 8.09
CA VAL A 90 -3.01 6.77 7.80
C VAL A 90 -1.93 7.49 6.99
N SER A 91 -0.69 6.98 7.04
CA SER A 91 0.38 7.43 6.15
C SER A 91 0.08 7.07 4.69
N SER A 92 0.62 7.86 3.77
CA SER A 92 0.50 7.67 2.33
C SER A 92 0.98 6.29 1.89
N LYS A 93 0.17 5.60 1.08
CA LYS A 93 0.45 4.24 0.61
C LYS A 93 0.83 4.21 -0.87
N ARG A 94 1.63 3.21 -1.26
CA ARG A 94 2.06 2.97 -2.64
C ARG A 94 0.98 2.23 -3.43
N TYR A 95 0.36 1.26 -2.78
CA TYR A 95 -0.73 0.44 -3.29
C TYR A 95 -1.98 0.66 -2.47
#